data_AF-A0AAV3YLG6-F1
#
_entry.id   AF-A0AAV3YLG6-F1
#
_cell.length_a   1.000
_cell.length_b   1.000
_cell.length_c   1.000
_cell.angle_alpha   90.00
_cell.angle_beta   90.00
_cell.angle_gamma   90.00
#
_symmetry.space_group_name_H-M   'P 1'
#
loop_
_entity.id
_entity.type
_entity.pdbx_description
1 polymer ?
#
loop_
_entity_poly.entity_id
_entity_poly.type
_entity_poly.pdbx_seq_one_letter_code
_entity_poly.pdbx_strand_id
1 'polypeptide(L)'
;MVSSGTLVPAQKKMDKILQLSVPVKKKEVRSFLGLVNYYRHFIANFASMSALLSDLLCKGTPEKVQWTPRCDQSLAEIKRLFSSPPILIIPDMQEMFIVRSDASDFGIGTVLLQDREEILMLCRYASRKLLSRESRYSAIEREALALVFVVAQFQRYLIFKHFILQTDHKPLSYLRAGSPKNARLMRWALALQEFSFQVVHIPGSENVHPDVLSRLC
;
A
#
# COMPACT_ATOMS: atom_id res chain seq x y z
N MET A 1 1.72 -13.07 -15.10
CA MET A 1 2.36 -14.31 -15.57
C MET A 1 3.50 -14.63 -14.62
N VAL A 2 3.72 -15.91 -14.36
CA VAL A 2 4.90 -16.39 -13.65
C VAL A 2 5.98 -16.63 -14.71
N SER A 3 7.12 -15.97 -14.60
CA SER A 3 8.27 -16.20 -15.47
C SER A 3 9.51 -16.25 -14.61
N SER A 4 10.18 -17.41 -14.57
CA SER A 4 11.49 -17.59 -13.90
C SER A 4 11.55 -17.05 -12.46
N GLY A 5 10.54 -17.33 -11.62
CA GLY A 5 10.52 -16.88 -10.23
C GLY A 5 10.09 -15.43 -10.01
N THR A 6 9.68 -14.72 -11.08
CA THR A 6 9.13 -13.36 -11.03
C THR A 6 7.66 -13.33 -11.45
N LEU A 7 6.94 -12.34 -10.93
CA LEU A 7 5.58 -11.99 -11.30
C LEU A 7 5.61 -10.72 -12.14
N VAL A 8 4.99 -10.77 -13.31
CA VAL A 8 4.78 -9.62 -14.19
C VAL A 8 3.30 -9.54 -14.56
N PRO A 9 2.68 -8.34 -14.66
CA PRO A 9 1.30 -8.24 -15.12
C PRO A 9 1.11 -8.86 -16.51
N ALA A 10 -0.08 -9.41 -16.80
CA ALA A 10 -0.34 -10.02 -18.10
C ALA A 10 -0.51 -8.94 -19.19
N GLN A 11 0.29 -9.00 -20.27
CA GLN A 11 0.33 -7.98 -21.31
C GLN A 11 -1.05 -7.63 -21.88
N LYS A 12 -1.86 -8.63 -22.27
CA LYS A 12 -3.23 -8.43 -22.78
C LYS A 12 -4.16 -7.64 -21.86
N LYS A 13 -3.92 -7.68 -20.54
CA LYS A 13 -4.70 -6.94 -19.54
C LYS A 13 -4.13 -5.54 -19.33
N MET A 14 -2.80 -5.36 -19.48
CA MET A 14 -2.17 -4.05 -19.49
C MET A 14 -2.57 -3.24 -20.72
N ASP A 15 -2.63 -3.85 -21.91
CA ASP A 15 -3.03 -3.17 -23.13
C ASP A 15 -4.43 -2.56 -22.99
N LYS A 16 -5.35 -3.27 -22.34
CA LYS A 16 -6.69 -2.75 -22.01
C LYS A 16 -6.69 -1.54 -21.07
N ILE A 17 -5.74 -1.48 -20.13
CA ILE A 17 -5.57 -0.33 -19.23
C ILE A 17 -5.00 0.86 -20.01
N LEU A 18 -3.99 0.63 -20.85
CA LEU A 18 -3.30 1.65 -21.62
C LEU A 18 -4.22 2.27 -22.70
N GLN A 19 -4.99 1.43 -23.39
CA GLN A 19 -5.90 1.83 -24.48
C GLN A 19 -7.26 2.35 -24.00
N LEU A 20 -7.52 2.36 -22.69
CA LEU A 20 -8.81 2.83 -22.18
C LEU A 20 -9.04 4.31 -22.54
N SER A 21 -10.17 4.62 -23.17
CA SER A 21 -10.61 6.00 -23.35
C SER A 21 -11.02 6.63 -22.02
N VAL A 22 -11.09 7.96 -21.98
CA VAL A 22 -11.56 8.71 -20.80
C VAL A 22 -12.99 8.27 -20.45
N PRO A 23 -13.22 7.75 -19.22
CA PRO A 23 -14.55 7.35 -18.78
C PRO A 23 -15.53 8.52 -18.74
N VAL A 24 -16.71 8.35 -19.34
CA VAL A 24 -17.80 9.34 -19.32
C VAL A 24 -18.92 8.95 -18.34
N LYS A 25 -19.01 7.67 -17.97
CA LYS A 25 -20.02 7.12 -17.04
C LYS A 25 -19.38 6.47 -15.81
N LYS A 26 -20.10 6.50 -14.69
CA LYS A 26 -19.66 5.83 -13.44
C LYS A 26 -19.35 4.35 -13.63
N LYS A 27 -20.14 3.65 -14.45
CA LYS A 27 -19.91 2.22 -14.76
C LYS A 27 -18.52 1.98 -15.38
N GLU A 28 -18.06 2.88 -16.24
CA GLU A 28 -16.75 2.79 -16.91
C GLU A 28 -15.62 3.06 -15.92
N VAL A 29 -15.76 4.09 -15.08
CA VAL A 29 -14.82 4.37 -13.98
C VAL A 29 -14.72 3.16 -13.03
N ARG A 30 -15.86 2.57 -12.65
CA ARG A 30 -15.89 1.37 -11.78
C ARG A 30 -15.22 0.16 -12.44
N SER A 31 -15.47 -0.06 -13.73
CA SER A 31 -14.82 -1.14 -14.48
C SER A 31 -13.32 -0.95 -14.56
N PHE A 32 -12.86 0.27 -14.84
CA PHE A 32 -11.44 0.62 -14.87
C PHE A 32 -10.79 0.40 -13.51
N LEU A 33 -11.35 0.98 -12.44
CA LEU A 33 -10.84 0.82 -11.07
C LEU A 33 -10.84 -0.64 -10.65
N GLY A 34 -11.85 -1.44 -11.00
CA GLY A 34 -11.86 -2.87 -10.76
C GLY A 34 -10.67 -3.59 -11.42
N LEU A 35 -10.37 -3.25 -12.67
CA LEU A 35 -9.25 -3.83 -13.41
C LEU A 35 -7.89 -3.41 -12.83
N VAL A 36 -7.68 -2.12 -12.55
CA VAL A 36 -6.40 -1.66 -12.01
C VAL A 36 -6.19 -2.10 -10.55
N ASN A 37 -7.27 -2.23 -9.77
CA ASN A 37 -7.21 -2.70 -8.38
C ASN A 37 -6.76 -4.18 -8.29
N TYR A 38 -7.02 -4.99 -9.32
CA TYR A 38 -6.46 -6.36 -9.41
C TYR A 38 -4.91 -6.35 -9.40
N TYR A 39 -4.31 -5.32 -10.00
CA TYR A 39 -2.86 -5.16 -10.10
C TYR A 39 -2.27 -4.20 -9.07
N ARG A 40 -3.05 -3.76 -8.07
CA ARG A 40 -2.58 -2.81 -7.03
C ARG A 40 -1.28 -3.24 -6.32
N HIS A 41 -1.00 -4.54 -6.30
CA HIS A 41 0.19 -5.10 -5.67
C HIS A 41 1.49 -4.85 -6.44
N PHE A 42 1.38 -4.45 -7.71
CA PHE A 42 2.48 -3.99 -8.56
C PHE A 42 2.67 -2.47 -8.48
N ILE A 43 1.78 -1.74 -7.81
CA ILE A 43 1.73 -0.29 -7.92
C ILE A 43 1.98 0.35 -6.56
N ALA A 44 3.08 1.09 -6.49
CA ALA A 44 3.32 2.03 -5.41
C ALA A 44 2.23 3.11 -5.43
N ASN A 45 1.72 3.48 -4.25
CA ASN A 45 0.78 4.58 -4.02
C ASN A 45 -0.59 4.43 -4.68
N PHE A 46 -1.00 3.20 -4.98
CA PHE A 46 -2.25 2.94 -5.70
C PHE A 46 -3.48 3.61 -5.07
N ALA A 47 -3.59 3.61 -3.75
CA ALA A 47 -4.74 4.17 -3.05
C ALA A 47 -4.91 5.67 -3.28
N SER A 48 -3.80 6.41 -3.33
CA SER A 48 -3.78 7.85 -3.50
C SER A 48 -3.93 8.25 -4.95
N MET A 49 -3.34 7.49 -5.87
CA MET A 49 -3.56 7.72 -7.30
C MET A 49 -5.00 7.41 -7.73
N SER A 50 -5.57 6.32 -7.22
CA SER A 50 -6.98 5.96 -7.50
C SER A 50 -7.98 6.79 -6.68
N ALA A 51 -7.50 7.68 -5.81
CA ALA A 51 -8.31 8.49 -4.92
C ALA A 51 -9.37 9.29 -5.63
N LEU A 52 -8.91 10.16 -6.54
CA LEU A 52 -9.75 11.09 -7.28
C LEU A 52 -10.79 10.34 -8.11
N LEU A 53 -10.37 9.24 -8.74
CA LEU A 53 -11.27 8.40 -9.54
C LEU A 53 -12.28 7.64 -8.67
N SER A 54 -11.90 7.24 -7.45
CA SER A 54 -12.81 6.58 -6.51
C SER A 54 -13.87 7.54 -5.99
N ASP A 55 -13.50 8.81 -5.77
CA ASP A 55 -14.42 9.84 -5.29
C ASP A 55 -15.54 10.12 -6.31
N LEU A 56 -15.27 9.91 -7.61
CA LEU A 56 -16.30 9.96 -8.67
C LEU A 56 -17.39 8.89 -8.50
N LEU A 57 -17.12 7.80 -7.76
CA LEU A 57 -18.05 6.69 -7.53
C LEU A 57 -18.87 6.82 -6.24
N CYS A 58 -18.63 7.84 -5.42
CA CYS A 58 -19.33 8.04 -4.16
C CYS A 58 -20.85 8.15 -4.32
N LYS A 59 -21.59 7.80 -3.26
CA LYS A 59 -23.04 8.02 -3.21
C LYS A 59 -23.32 9.51 -3.31
N GLY A 60 -24.30 9.89 -4.13
CA GLY A 60 -24.68 11.29 -4.35
C GLY A 60 -23.98 11.98 -5.53
N THR A 61 -22.94 11.39 -6.14
CA THR A 61 -22.37 11.96 -7.37
C THR A 61 -23.22 11.61 -8.61
N PRO A 62 -23.22 12.43 -9.69
CA PRO A 62 -24.04 12.16 -10.89
C PRO A 62 -23.58 10.91 -11.66
N GLU A 63 -24.48 10.29 -12.44
CA GLU A 63 -24.14 9.12 -13.27
C GLU A 63 -23.21 9.48 -14.45
N LYS A 64 -23.39 10.69 -14.98
CA LYS A 64 -22.45 11.33 -15.91
C LYS A 64 -21.28 11.87 -15.11
N VAL A 65 -20.07 11.46 -15.48
CA VAL A 65 -18.88 11.74 -14.69
C VAL A 65 -18.44 13.20 -14.85
N GLN A 66 -18.30 13.84 -13.69
CA GLN A 66 -17.54 15.06 -13.41
C GLN A 66 -16.06 15.04 -13.81
N TRP A 67 -15.69 14.82 -15.08
CA TRP A 67 -14.26 14.66 -15.41
C TRP A 67 -13.50 15.99 -15.33
N THR A 68 -12.49 16.06 -14.46
CA THR A 68 -11.67 17.27 -14.24
C THR A 68 -10.25 17.06 -14.75
N PRO A 69 -9.45 18.13 -14.97
CA PRO A 69 -8.04 18.00 -15.34
C PRO A 69 -7.21 17.18 -14.35
N ARG A 70 -7.59 17.19 -13.06
CA ARG A 70 -6.96 16.34 -12.04
C ARG A 70 -7.25 14.85 -12.25
N CYS A 71 -8.43 14.51 -12.80
CA CYS A 71 -8.76 13.13 -13.17
C CYS A 71 -7.90 12.66 -14.35
N ASP A 72 -7.63 13.53 -15.33
CA ASP A 72 -6.71 13.21 -16.43
C ASP A 72 -5.30 12.94 -15.94
N GLN A 73 -4.77 13.76 -15.04
CA GLN A 73 -3.46 13.56 -14.43
C GLN A 73 -3.39 12.22 -13.69
N SER A 74 -4.40 11.90 -12.88
CA SER A 74 -4.51 10.62 -12.16
C SER A 74 -4.57 9.43 -13.13
N LEU A 75 -5.39 9.52 -14.20
CA LEU A 75 -5.50 8.47 -15.20
C LEU A 75 -4.18 8.26 -15.96
N ALA A 76 -3.52 9.36 -16.37
CA ALA A 76 -2.24 9.32 -17.07
C ALA A 76 -1.15 8.70 -16.22
N GLU A 77 -1.09 9.06 -14.93
CA GLU A 77 -0.10 8.51 -14.01
C GLU A 77 -0.31 7.02 -13.76
N ILE A 78 -1.55 6.58 -13.55
CA ILE A 78 -1.88 5.14 -13.45
C ILE A 78 -1.41 4.42 -14.73
N LYS A 79 -1.74 4.93 -15.92
CA LYS A 79 -1.31 4.33 -17.18
C LYS A 79 0.21 4.28 -17.30
N ARG A 80 0.93 5.34 -16.95
CA ARG A 80 2.40 5.40 -16.98
C ARG A 80 3.04 4.28 -16.16
N LEU A 81 2.49 3.99 -14.98
CA LEU A 81 2.98 2.91 -14.12
C LEU A 81 2.71 1.52 -14.69
N PHE A 82 1.62 1.36 -15.44
CA PHE A 82 1.35 0.12 -16.18
C PHE A 82 2.18 -0.01 -17.47
N SER A 83 2.75 1.08 -18.00
CA SER A 83 3.69 1.01 -19.14
C SER A 83 5.05 0.44 -18.73
N SER A 84 5.45 0.61 -17.46
CA SER A 84 6.68 0.04 -16.90
C SER A 84 6.42 -0.46 -15.48
N PRO A 85 5.69 -1.58 -15.33
CA PRO A 85 5.38 -2.12 -14.01
C PRO A 85 6.66 -2.66 -13.36
N PRO A 86 6.83 -2.49 -12.04
CA PRO A 86 7.97 -3.08 -11.35
C PRO A 86 7.87 -4.61 -11.42
N ILE A 87 9.04 -5.24 -11.50
CA ILE A 87 9.16 -6.69 -11.43
C ILE A 87 8.99 -7.07 -9.96
N LEU A 88 7.98 -7.89 -9.67
CA LEU A 88 7.84 -8.50 -8.34
C LEU A 88 8.52 -9.86 -8.37
N ILE A 89 9.18 -10.25 -7.30
CA ILE A 89 9.64 -11.63 -7.12
C ILE A 89 8.53 -12.48 -6.48
N ILE A 90 8.57 -13.79 -6.73
CA ILE A 90 7.77 -14.74 -5.96
C ILE A 90 8.40 -14.84 -4.56
N PRO A 91 7.63 -14.56 -3.49
CA PRO A 91 8.13 -14.68 -2.13
C PRO A 91 8.62 -16.10 -1.84
N ASP A 92 9.85 -16.23 -1.35
CA ASP A 92 10.35 -17.48 -0.80
C ASP A 92 9.86 -17.60 0.65
N MET A 93 9.09 -18.63 0.95
CA MET A 93 8.56 -18.83 2.31
C MET A 93 9.61 -19.38 3.29
N GLN A 94 10.86 -19.62 2.89
CA GLN A 94 11.94 -20.04 3.79
C GLN A 94 12.77 -18.85 4.26
N GLU A 95 12.88 -17.82 3.42
CA GLU A 95 13.66 -16.62 3.70
C GLU A 95 12.96 -15.64 4.65
N MET A 96 13.76 -14.78 5.28
CA MET A 96 13.27 -13.71 6.14
C MET A 96 12.60 -12.61 5.32
N PHE A 97 11.49 -12.10 5.84
CA PHE A 97 10.81 -10.94 5.25
C PHE A 97 11.32 -9.64 5.85
N ILE A 98 11.42 -8.62 4.99
CA ILE A 98 11.61 -7.23 5.39
C ILE A 98 10.35 -6.48 4.96
N VAL A 99 9.76 -5.74 5.88
CA VAL A 99 8.58 -4.91 5.61
C VAL A 99 8.96 -3.46 5.84
N ARG A 100 8.65 -2.60 4.87
CA ARG A 100 8.68 -1.16 5.12
C ARG A 100 7.26 -0.62 5.20
N SER A 101 7.00 0.31 6.11
CA SER A 101 5.71 0.97 6.26
C SER A 101 5.86 2.46 6.52
N ASP A 102 4.86 3.22 6.10
CA ASP A 102 4.79 4.66 6.31
C ASP A 102 3.32 5.10 6.39
N ALA A 103 3.05 6.13 7.19
CA ALA A 103 1.75 6.73 7.39
C ALA A 103 1.82 8.26 7.25
N SER A 104 0.94 8.81 6.41
CA SER A 104 0.76 10.25 6.29
C SER A 104 -0.56 10.71 6.89
N ASP A 105 -0.86 12.00 6.77
CA ASP A 105 -2.16 12.56 7.14
C ASP A 105 -3.35 12.01 6.32
N PHE A 106 -3.06 11.30 5.23
CA PHE A 106 -4.06 10.93 4.24
C PHE A 106 -4.13 9.42 3.95
N GLY A 107 -3.00 8.73 4.05
CA GLY A 107 -2.88 7.35 3.59
C GLY A 107 -1.82 6.56 4.33
N ILE A 108 -1.89 5.24 4.16
CA ILE A 108 -0.90 4.30 4.67
C ILE A 108 -0.38 3.49 3.48
N GLY A 109 0.93 3.33 3.43
CA GLY A 109 1.62 2.49 2.46
C GLY A 109 2.54 1.48 3.13
N THR A 110 2.62 0.30 2.54
CA THR A 110 3.57 -0.72 2.95
C THR A 110 4.06 -1.56 1.78
N VAL A 111 5.26 -2.07 1.93
CA VAL A 111 5.92 -2.96 0.96
C VAL A 111 6.50 -4.17 1.68
N LEU A 112 6.27 -5.34 1.10
CA LEU A 112 6.91 -6.60 1.46
C LEU A 112 8.13 -6.80 0.56
N LEU A 113 9.27 -7.07 1.16
CA LEU A 113 10.58 -7.22 0.54
C LEU A 113 11.23 -8.52 1.03
N GLN A 114 12.18 -9.03 0.25
CA GLN A 114 13.13 -10.05 0.68
C GLN A 114 14.53 -9.65 0.23
N ASP A 115 15.51 -9.93 1.08
CA ASP A 115 16.91 -9.87 0.66
C ASP A 115 17.21 -11.06 -0.25
N ARG A 116 17.82 -10.79 -1.41
CA ARG A 116 18.45 -11.81 -2.24
C ARG A 116 19.81 -11.28 -2.66
N GLU A 117 20.88 -11.94 -2.21
CA GLU A 117 22.25 -11.59 -2.54
C GLU A 117 22.56 -10.11 -2.21
N GLU A 118 22.14 -9.65 -1.01
CA GLU A 118 22.33 -8.28 -0.49
C GLU A 118 21.50 -7.21 -1.23
N ILE A 119 20.55 -7.64 -2.06
CA ILE A 119 19.63 -6.75 -2.79
C ILE A 119 18.22 -6.94 -2.26
N LEU A 120 17.57 -5.83 -1.87
CA LEU A 120 16.17 -5.84 -1.47
C LEU A 120 15.26 -5.99 -2.69
N MET A 121 14.70 -7.19 -2.83
CA MET A 121 13.80 -7.55 -3.90
C MET A 121 12.34 -7.35 -3.49
N LEU A 122 11.60 -6.69 -4.37
CA LEU A 122 10.21 -6.33 -4.15
C LEU A 122 9.29 -7.55 -4.30
N CYS A 123 8.57 -7.91 -3.24
CA CYS A 123 7.57 -8.97 -3.28
C CYS A 123 6.16 -8.43 -3.53
N ARG A 124 5.77 -7.37 -2.82
CA ARG A 124 4.38 -6.88 -2.84
C ARG A 124 4.20 -5.47 -2.30
N TYR A 125 3.41 -4.66 -3.00
CA TYR A 125 2.87 -3.42 -2.43
C TYR A 125 1.50 -3.62 -1.80
N ALA A 126 1.20 -2.81 -0.77
CA ALA A 126 -0.15 -2.57 -0.29
C ALA A 126 -0.29 -1.11 0.18
N SER A 127 -1.41 -0.48 -0.14
CA SER A 127 -1.72 0.87 0.33
C SER A 127 -3.22 1.04 0.50
N ARG A 128 -3.62 1.99 1.35
CA ARG A 128 -5.01 2.42 1.49
C ARG A 128 -5.08 3.87 1.95
N LYS A 129 -6.17 4.54 1.58
CA LYS A 129 -6.55 5.80 2.21
C LYS A 129 -6.89 5.58 3.68
N LEU A 130 -6.66 6.61 4.48
CA LEU A 130 -7.24 6.72 5.81
C LEU A 130 -8.74 6.95 5.70
N LEU A 131 -9.49 6.30 6.58
CA LEU A 131 -10.89 6.63 6.80
C LEU A 131 -11.00 8.03 7.41
N SER A 132 -12.13 8.70 7.25
CA SER A 132 -12.35 10.04 7.82
C SER A 132 -12.13 10.12 9.34
N ARG A 133 -12.29 8.99 10.05
CA ARG A 133 -11.98 8.90 11.48
C ARG A 133 -10.50 8.74 11.77
N GLU A 134 -9.77 8.06 10.88
CA GLU A 134 -8.34 7.76 11.02
C GLU A 134 -7.48 8.94 10.59
N SER A 135 -7.95 9.82 9.70
CA SER A 135 -7.25 11.06 9.36
C SER A 135 -7.12 12.02 10.55
N ARG A 136 -7.97 11.88 11.56
CA ARG A 136 -7.90 12.64 12.83
C ARG A 136 -7.01 12.00 13.90
N TYR A 137 -6.40 10.86 13.60
CA TYR A 137 -5.49 10.19 14.53
C TYR A 137 -4.21 11.00 14.69
N SER A 138 -3.62 10.96 15.88
CA SER A 138 -2.29 11.53 16.07
C SER A 138 -1.24 10.78 15.23
N ALA A 139 -0.08 11.39 15.00
CA ALA A 139 1.00 10.74 14.25
C ALA A 139 1.33 9.34 14.81
N ILE A 140 1.45 9.22 16.14
CA ILE A 140 1.70 7.93 16.81
C ILE A 140 0.60 6.90 16.54
N GLU A 141 -0.67 7.33 16.54
CA GLU A 141 -1.79 6.43 16.25
C GLU A 141 -1.83 6.01 14.78
N ARG A 142 -1.44 6.89 13.85
CA ARG A 142 -1.35 6.55 12.42
C ARG A 142 -0.20 5.58 12.13
N GLU A 143 0.94 5.74 12.81
CA GLU A 143 2.02 4.76 12.74
C GLU A 143 1.58 3.40 13.28
N ALA A 144 0.95 3.36 14.46
CA ALA A 144 0.43 2.11 15.01
C ALA A 144 -0.59 1.46 14.06
N LEU A 145 -1.43 2.26 13.41
CA LEU A 145 -2.37 1.81 12.40
C LEU A 145 -1.66 1.24 11.16
N ALA A 146 -0.52 1.81 10.74
CA ALA A 146 0.27 1.29 9.64
C ALA A 146 0.81 -0.11 9.93
N LEU A 147 1.18 -0.41 11.17
CA LEU A 147 1.63 -1.74 11.58
C LEU A 147 0.49 -2.75 11.58
N VAL A 148 -0.66 -2.34 12.11
CA VAL A 148 -1.86 -3.17 12.06
C VAL A 148 -2.24 -3.45 10.60
N PHE A 149 -2.07 -2.47 9.72
CA PHE A 149 -2.26 -2.64 8.29
C PHE A 149 -1.25 -3.61 7.67
N VAL A 150 0.05 -3.53 8.01
CA VAL A 150 1.09 -4.48 7.61
C VAL A 150 0.67 -5.91 7.91
N VAL A 151 0.36 -6.20 9.18
CA VAL A 151 0.05 -7.58 9.60
C VAL A 151 -1.26 -8.05 8.99
N ALA A 152 -2.25 -7.19 8.81
CA ALA A 152 -3.50 -7.53 8.13
C ALA A 152 -3.30 -7.83 6.63
N GLN A 153 -2.42 -7.10 5.93
CA GLN A 153 -2.18 -7.30 4.49
C GLN A 153 -1.25 -8.47 4.20
N PHE A 154 -0.27 -8.70 5.06
CA PHE A 154 0.77 -9.70 4.86
C PHE A 154 0.71 -10.86 5.87
N GLN A 155 -0.42 -11.05 6.56
CA GLN A 155 -0.60 -12.11 7.56
C GLN A 155 -0.09 -13.46 7.09
N ARG A 156 -0.48 -13.89 5.89
CA ARG A 156 -0.07 -15.18 5.31
C ARG A 156 1.44 -15.36 5.13
N TYR A 157 2.19 -14.27 5.06
CA TYR A 157 3.64 -14.25 4.90
C TYR A 157 4.37 -14.11 6.25
N LEU A 158 3.77 -13.39 7.19
CA LEU A 158 4.44 -12.97 8.42
C LEU A 158 4.06 -13.83 9.64
N ILE A 159 2.93 -14.52 9.60
CA ILE A 159 2.49 -15.38 10.71
C ILE A 159 3.50 -16.52 10.91
N PHE A 160 3.83 -16.79 12.18
CA PHE A 160 4.84 -17.79 12.60
C PHE A 160 6.28 -17.54 12.09
N LYS A 161 6.59 -16.35 11.59
CA LYS A 161 7.93 -15.98 11.14
C LYS A 161 8.44 -14.76 11.88
N HIS A 162 9.76 -14.72 12.07
CA HIS A 162 10.43 -13.49 12.43
C HIS A 162 10.65 -12.63 11.18
N PHE A 163 10.34 -11.34 11.26
CA PHE A 163 10.57 -10.39 10.18
C PHE A 163 11.14 -9.06 10.69
N ILE A 164 11.75 -8.30 9.79
CA ILE A 164 12.24 -6.94 10.08
C ILE A 164 11.20 -5.94 9.62
N LEU A 165 10.79 -5.06 10.51
CA LEU A 165 9.94 -3.93 10.23
C LEU A 165 10.78 -2.65 10.19
N GLN A 166 10.85 -2.04 9.03
CA GLN A 166 11.54 -0.79 8.77
C GLN A 166 10.53 0.38 8.73
N THR A 167 10.75 1.40 9.53
CA THR A 167 9.90 2.60 9.62
C THR A 167 10.78 3.81 9.96
N ASP A 168 10.35 5.01 9.54
CA ASP A 168 11.01 6.28 9.86
C ASP A 168 10.56 6.86 11.21
N HIS A 169 9.63 6.21 11.90
CA HIS A 169 9.15 6.65 13.19
C HIS A 169 9.56 5.68 14.32
N LYS A 170 10.08 6.22 15.43
CA LYS A 170 10.61 5.44 16.57
C LYS A 170 9.60 4.96 17.65
N PRO A 171 8.27 5.18 17.61
CA PRO A 171 7.41 5.07 18.80
C PRO A 171 6.95 3.63 19.08
N LEU A 172 7.42 2.64 18.32
CA LEU A 172 7.08 1.23 18.55
C LEU A 172 7.58 0.71 19.89
N SER A 173 8.59 1.36 20.48
CA SER A 173 8.96 1.17 21.88
C SER A 173 7.78 1.41 22.82
N TYR A 174 6.89 2.37 22.50
CA TYR A 174 5.73 2.72 23.33
C TYR A 174 4.61 1.67 23.31
N LEU A 175 4.44 0.93 22.21
CA LEU A 175 3.44 -0.15 22.13
C LEU A 175 3.89 -1.43 22.84
N ARG A 176 5.22 -1.67 22.91
CA ARG A 176 5.80 -2.85 23.58
C ARG A 176 6.16 -2.62 25.05
N ALA A 177 6.55 -1.40 25.44
CA ALA A 177 7.10 -1.13 26.77
C ALA A 177 6.07 -0.69 27.83
N GLY A 178 4.81 -0.42 27.46
CA GLY A 178 3.80 0.01 28.43
C GLY A 178 2.39 -0.36 28.02
N SER A 179 1.54 -0.64 29.00
CA SER A 179 0.09 -0.78 28.81
C SER A 179 -0.48 0.56 28.31
N PRO A 180 -0.82 0.71 27.02
CA PRO A 180 -1.26 1.99 26.50
C PRO A 180 -2.55 2.40 27.22
N LYS A 181 -2.60 3.62 27.79
CA LYS A 181 -3.83 4.14 28.43
C LYS A 181 -4.97 4.31 27.42
N ASN A 182 -4.66 4.35 26.12
CA ASN A 182 -5.62 4.41 25.03
C ASN A 182 -6.08 3.00 24.63
N ALA A 183 -7.37 2.71 24.82
CA ALA A 183 -7.98 1.42 24.50
C ALA A 183 -7.79 0.99 23.03
N ARG A 184 -7.64 1.93 22.09
CA ARG A 184 -7.36 1.62 20.68
C ARG A 184 -5.96 1.05 20.51
N LEU A 185 -4.96 1.73 21.06
CA LEU A 185 -3.56 1.28 21.02
C LEU A 185 -3.40 -0.06 21.74
N MET A 186 -4.12 -0.27 22.85
CA MET A 186 -4.13 -1.57 23.54
C MET A 186 -4.65 -2.70 22.65
N ARG A 187 -5.77 -2.51 21.94
CA ARG A 187 -6.29 -3.51 21.00
C ARG A 187 -5.31 -3.81 19.86
N TRP A 188 -4.62 -2.79 19.37
CA TRP A 188 -3.61 -2.96 18.32
C TRP A 188 -2.36 -3.67 18.84
N ALA A 189 -1.91 -3.35 20.06
CA ALA A 189 -0.80 -4.07 20.69
C ALA A 189 -1.12 -5.57 20.83
N LEU A 190 -2.33 -5.92 21.29
CA LEU A 190 -2.79 -7.31 21.38
C LEU A 190 -2.79 -8.00 20.01
N ALA A 191 -3.30 -7.35 18.96
CA ALA A 191 -3.28 -7.91 17.60
C ALA A 191 -1.84 -8.13 17.07
N LEU A 192 -0.89 -7.30 17.50
CA LEU A 192 0.51 -7.41 17.11
C LEU A 192 1.29 -8.47 17.91
N GLN A 193 0.76 -8.97 19.04
CA GLN A 193 1.44 -9.97 19.88
C GLN A 193 1.57 -11.33 19.20
N GLU A 194 0.70 -11.66 18.25
CA GLU A 194 0.78 -12.90 17.47
C GLU A 194 1.98 -12.93 16.49
N PHE A 195 2.65 -11.79 16.30
CA PHE A 195 3.70 -11.62 15.31
C PHE A 195 5.06 -11.40 15.97
N SER A 196 6.08 -12.10 15.47
CA SER A 196 7.47 -11.93 15.88
C SER A 196 8.19 -10.98 14.92
N PHE A 197 8.66 -9.84 15.41
CA PHE A 197 9.39 -8.89 14.56
C PHE A 197 10.35 -7.98 15.33
N GLN A 198 11.38 -7.53 14.63
CA GLN A 198 12.29 -6.48 15.07
C GLN A 198 11.95 -5.17 14.36
N VAL A 199 11.97 -4.06 15.10
CA VAL A 199 11.79 -2.73 14.53
C VAL A 199 13.15 -2.11 14.26
N VAL A 200 13.37 -1.66 13.03
CA VAL A 200 14.57 -0.97 12.58
C VAL A 200 14.15 0.40 12.10
N HIS A 201 14.76 1.44 12.67
CA HIS A 201 14.53 2.79 12.19
C HIS A 201 15.37 3.03 10.92
N ILE A 202 14.74 3.50 9.84
CA ILE A 202 15.42 3.94 8.63
C ILE A 202 15.12 5.42 8.36
N PRO A 203 16.08 6.22 7.86
CA PRO A 203 15.78 7.59 7.45
C PRO A 203 14.67 7.61 6.39
N GLY A 204 13.78 8.61 6.42
CA GLY A 204 12.72 8.76 5.42
C GLY A 204 13.25 8.80 3.98
N SER A 205 14.45 9.35 3.76
CA SER A 205 15.14 9.34 2.47
C SER A 205 15.50 7.94 1.95
N GLU A 206 15.68 6.97 2.85
CA GLU A 206 15.94 5.56 2.50
C GLU A 206 14.64 4.74 2.44
N ASN A 207 13.55 5.29 2.97
CA ASN A 207 12.20 4.73 2.92
C ASN A 207 11.52 4.96 1.56
N VAL A 208 12.28 5.07 0.46
CA VAL A 208 11.83 5.49 -0.88
C VAL A 208 10.58 4.74 -1.36
N HIS A 209 10.45 3.46 -1.00
CA HIS A 209 9.29 2.66 -1.39
C HIS A 209 8.01 3.11 -0.67
N PRO A 210 7.92 3.17 0.67
CA PRO A 210 6.78 3.77 1.40
C PRO A 210 6.62 5.28 1.34
N ASP A 211 7.70 6.06 1.28
CA ASP A 211 7.69 7.53 1.34
C ASP A 211 6.91 8.13 0.14
N VAL A 212 7.03 7.48 -1.01
CA VAL A 212 6.21 7.79 -2.21
C VAL A 212 4.74 7.34 -2.05
N LEU A 213 4.43 6.39 -1.16
CA LEU A 213 3.07 5.86 -0.91
C LEU A 213 2.26 6.68 0.08
N SER A 214 2.90 7.42 0.99
CA SER A 214 2.19 8.15 2.04
C SER A 214 2.08 9.64 1.72
N ARG A 215 3.15 10.28 1.20
CA ARG A 215 3.29 11.75 1.15
C ARG A 215 2.51 12.46 0.03
N LEU A 216 1.91 11.72 -0.89
CA LEU A 216 1.17 12.27 -2.04
C LEU A 216 -0.26 11.75 -2.08
N CYS A 217 -1.07 12.22 -1.14
CA CYS A 217 -2.51 12.02 -1.15
C CYS A 217 -3.24 13.36 -1.17
#